data_AF-A0A0S8GVM2-F1
#
_entry.id   AF-A0A0S8GVM2-F1
#
_cell.length_a   1.000
_cell.length_b   1.000
_cell.length_c   1.000
_cell.angle_alpha   90.00
_cell.angle_beta   90.00
_cell.angle_gamma   90.00
#
_symmetry.space_group_name_H-M   'P 1'
#
loop_
_entity.id
_entity.type
_entity.pdbx_description
1 polymer ?
#
loop_
_entity_poly.entity_id
_entity_poly.type
_entity_poly.pdbx_seq_one_letter_code
_entity_poly.pdbx_strand_id
1 'polypeptide(L)' 'MDVLRAYSEGPAKAAGDWERRGRLAPGYLADFAAWDVDLVTAEPERLRAAEVVATVVDGEIVYRA' A
#
# COMPACT_ATOMS: atom_id res chain seq x y z
N MET A 1 -14.41 -6.67 4.75
CA MET A 1 -13.14 -5.96 4.47
C MET A 1 -12.38 -6.80 3.47
N ASP A 2 -11.99 -6.25 2.32
CA ASP A 2 -11.06 -6.95 1.42
C ASP A 2 -9.63 -6.98 1.99
N VAL A 3 -8.78 -7.82 1.40
CA VAL A 3 -7.42 -8.07 1.88
C VAL A 3 -6.57 -6.80 1.85
N LEU A 4 -6.64 -6.01 0.78
CA LEU A 4 -5.85 -4.78 0.65
C LEU A 4 -6.17 -3.79 1.76
N ARG A 5 -7.46 -3.61 2.08
CA ARG A 5 -7.86 -2.76 3.21
C ARG A 5 -7.48 -3.34 4.57
N ALA A 6 -7.43 -4.67 4.70
CA ALA A 6 -6.95 -5.30 5.93
C ALA A 6 -5.46 -5.04 6.19
N TYR A 7 -4.66 -4.84 5.14
CA TYR A 7 -3.23 -4.48 5.24
C TYR A 7 -2.94 -2.97 5.18
N SER A 8 -3.92 -2.13 4.86
CA SER A 8 -3.76 -0.66 4.79
C SER A 8 -4.63 0.07 5.83
N GLU A 9 -5.95 0.15 5.62
CA GLU A 9 -6.87 0.83 6.53
C GLU A 9 -6.94 0.17 7.93
N GLY A 10 -6.83 -1.15 8.01
CA GLY A 10 -6.91 -1.91 9.25
C GLY A 10 -5.86 -1.47 10.29
N PRO A 11 -4.55 -1.54 9.96
CA PRO A 11 -3.48 -1.07 10.82
C PRO A 11 -3.58 0.42 11.14
N ALA A 12 -3.96 1.26 10.18
CA ALA A 12 -4.14 2.70 10.42
C ALA A 12 -5.23 2.97 11.47
N LYS A 13 -6.34 2.21 11.43
CA LYS A 13 -7.40 2.27 12.45
C LYS A 13 -6.91 1.75 13.80
N ALA A 14 -6.23 0.61 13.82
CA ALA A 14 -5.71 0.02 15.04
C ALA A 14 -4.68 0.93 15.75
N ALA A 15 -3.91 1.70 14.98
CA ALA A 15 -2.91 2.64 15.49
C ALA A 15 -3.45 4.02 15.85
N GLY A 16 -4.73 4.32 15.57
CA GLY A 16 -5.28 5.66 15.83
C GLY A 16 -4.97 6.72 14.76
N ASP A 17 -4.38 6.35 13.63
CA ASP A 17 -3.84 7.28 12.62
C ASP A 17 -4.63 7.25 11.29
N TRP A 18 -5.89 6.77 11.33
CA TRP A 18 -6.73 6.56 10.15
C TRP A 18 -7.14 7.85 9.42
N GLU A 19 -6.99 9.02 10.04
CA GLU A 19 -7.24 10.32 9.41
C GLU A 19 -6.08 10.78 8.54
N ARG A 20 -4.92 10.10 8.64
CA ARG A 20 -3.68 10.48 7.94
C ARG A 20 -3.06 9.34 7.15
N ARG A 21 -3.35 8.07 7.47
CA ARG A 21 -2.77 6.87 6.83
C ARG A 21 -3.82 5.85 6.38
N GLY A 22 -3.35 4.87 5.61
CA GLY A 22 -4.13 3.70 5.20
C GLY A 22 -5.00 3.92 3.96
N ARG A 23 -4.93 5.10 3.33
CA ARG A 23 -5.63 5.44 2.09
C ARG A 23 -4.76 6.30 1.19
N LEU A 24 -4.91 6.13 -0.12
CA LEU A 24 -4.35 7.02 -1.13
C LEU A 24 -5.43 7.99 -1.60
N ALA A 25 -5.47 9.15 -0.95
CA ALA A 25 -6.43 10.22 -1.23
C ALA A 25 -5.83 11.58 -0.80
N PRO A 26 -6.29 12.71 -1.37
CA PRO A 26 -5.86 14.03 -0.93
C PRO A 26 -6.04 14.22 0.58
N GLY A 27 -5.03 14.79 1.25
CA GLY A 27 -5.01 15.02 2.71
C GLY A 27 -4.40 13.89 3.54
N TYR A 28 -4.11 12.73 2.93
CA TYR A 28 -3.39 11.62 3.57
C TYR A 28 -1.89 11.71 3.28
N LEU A 29 -1.08 11.06 4.12
CA LEU A 29 0.35 10.86 3.86
C LEU A 29 0.51 10.06 2.56
N ALA A 30 1.49 10.45 1.75
CA ALA A 30 1.87 9.72 0.55
C ALA A 30 2.74 8.51 0.89
N ASP A 31 2.20 7.60 1.71
CA ASP A 31 2.82 6.35 2.13
C ASP A 31 2.27 5.20 1.28
N PHE A 32 3.05 4.67 0.34
CA PHE A 32 2.64 3.53 -0.49
C PHE A 32 3.80 2.68 -1.01
N ALA A 33 3.47 1.44 -1.37
CA ALA A 33 4.34 0.57 -2.17
C ALA A 33 3.74 0.42 -3.57
N ALA A 34 4.56 0.61 -4.59
CA ALA A 34 4.22 0.27 -5.97
C ALA A 34 4.70 -1.14 -6.27
N TRP A 35 3.85 -1.92 -6.94
CA TRP A 35 4.10 -3.32 -7.25
C TRP A 35 4.26 -3.51 -8.76
N ASP A 36 4.99 -4.54 -9.17
CA ASP A 36 5.17 -4.91 -10.58
C ASP A 36 3.91 -5.54 -11.21
N VAL A 37 2.92 -5.87 -10.39
CA VAL A 37 1.62 -6.43 -10.78
C VAL A 37 0.46 -5.65 -10.14
N ASP A 38 -0.71 -5.74 -10.75
CA ASP A 38 -1.95 -5.28 -10.13
C ASP A 38 -2.43 -6.29 -9.08
N LEU A 39 -2.35 -5.91 -7.80
CA LEU A 39 -2.74 -6.76 -6.68
C LEU A 39 -4.24 -7.10 -6.64
N VAL A 40 -5.09 -6.39 -7.39
CA VAL A 40 -6.54 -6.62 -7.45
C VAL A 40 -6.90 -7.68 -8.48
N THR A 41 -6.17 -7.73 -9.60
CA THR A 41 -6.55 -8.53 -10.77
C THR A 41 -5.55 -9.63 -11.13
N ALA A 42 -4.34 -9.64 -10.54
CA ALA A 42 -3.34 -10.65 -10.84
C ALA A 42 -3.74 -12.06 -10.38
N GLU A 43 -3.37 -13.05 -11.18
CA GLU A 43 -3.52 -14.47 -10.86
C GLU A 43 -2.70 -14.84 -9.60
N PRO A 44 -3.14 -15.83 -8.80
CA PRO A 44 -2.47 -16.22 -7.55
C PRO A 44 -0.97 -16.51 -7.70
N GLU A 45 -0.55 -17.15 -8.79
CA GLU A 45 0.85 -17.45 -9.07
C GLU A 45 1.68 -16.18 -9.30
N ARG A 46 1.09 -15.18 -9.99
CA ARG A 46 1.73 -13.88 -10.22
C ARG A 46 1.78 -13.05 -8.94
N LEU A 47 0.71 -13.09 -8.13
CA LEU A 47 0.68 -12.43 -6.81
C LEU A 47 1.78 -12.96 -5.87
N ARG A 48 2.05 -14.27 -5.89
CA ARG A 48 3.12 -14.87 -5.07
C ARG A 48 4.52 -14.42 -5.48
N ALA A 49 4.71 -14.08 -6.75
CA ALA A 49 5.98 -13.60 -7.30
C ALA A 49 6.02 -12.07 -7.40
N ALA A 50 5.02 -11.37 -6.85
CA ALA A 50 4.94 -9.92 -6.94
C ALA A 50 6.11 -9.27 -6.19
N GLU A 51 6.71 -8.28 -6.83
CA GLU A 51 7.83 -7.53 -6.29
C GLU A 51 7.44 -6.06 -6.09
N VAL A 52 7.94 -5.46 -5.02
CA VAL A 52 7.84 -4.03 -4.82
C VAL A 52 8.86 -3.35 -5.73
N VAL A 53 8.40 -2.48 -6.62
CA VAL A 53 9.28 -1.72 -7.54
C VAL A 53 9.68 -0.37 -6.98
N ALA A 54 8.88 0.18 -6.06
CA ALA A 54 9.20 1.40 -5.33
C ALA A 54 8.46 1.46 -3.98
N THR A 55 9.06 2.13 -3.01
CA THR A 55 8.39 2.50 -1.74
C THR A 55 8.51 4.00 -1.55
N VAL A 56 7.38 4.63 -1.26
CA VAL A 56 7.26 6.06 -0.97
C VAL A 56 6.81 6.23 0.48
N VAL A 57 7.51 7.09 1.21
CA VAL A 57 7.17 7.45 2.60
C VAL A 57 7.17 8.97 2.68
N ASP A 58 6.07 9.53 3.16
CA ASP A 58 5.86 10.99 3.26
C ASP A 58 6.14 11.74 1.95
N GLY A 59 5.83 11.11 0.82
CA GLY A 59 6.05 11.67 -0.53
C GLY A 59 7.45 11.46 -1.10
N GLU A 60 8.39 10.94 -0.30
CA GLU A 60 9.76 10.70 -0.72
C GLU A 60 9.98 9.24 -1.12
N ILE A 61 10.66 9.00 -2.24
CA ILE A 61 11.03 7.65 -2.67
C ILE A 61 12.18 7.15 -1.79
N VAL A 62 11.89 6.22 -0.89
CA VAL A 62 12.89 5.64 0.03
C VAL A 62 13.47 4.32 -0.50
N TYR A 63 12.82 3.70 -1.48
CA TYR A 63 13.29 2.50 -2.15
C TYR A 63 12.87 2.49 -3.62
N ARG A 64 13.75 1.97 -4.47
CA ARG A 64 13.51 1.70 -5.88
C ARG A 64 14.35 0.49 -6.31
N ALA A 65 13.70 -0.48 -6.97
CA ALA A 65 14.34 -1.68 -7.52
C ALA A 65 15.15 -1.37 -8.78
#